data_AF-A0A7X5CWU9-F1
#
_entry.id   AF-A0A7X5CWU9-F1
#
_cell.length_a   1.000
_cell.length_b   1.000
_cell.length_c   1.000
_cell.angle_alpha   90.00
_cell.angle_beta   90.00
_cell.angle_gamma   90.00
#
_symmetry.space_group_name_H-M   'P 1'
#
loop_
_entity.id
_entity.type
_entity.pdbx_description
1 polymer ?
#
loop_
_entity_poly.entity_id
_entity_poly.type
_entity_poly.pdbx_seq_one_letter_code
_entity_poly.pdbx_strand_id
1 'polypeptide(L)'
;MKHKKVFVFIIILIAISSIIASFVINHYAKYLGEQATEVTSDLLLKMLQYYVISDVLCSFAVVLLCLLLSVFAYQKIKNHCKKG
;
A
#
# COMPACT_ATOMS: atom_id res chain seq x y z
N MET A 1 14.43 22.53 5.56
CA MET A 1 14.63 21.07 5.67
C MET A 1 13.64 20.35 6.59
N LYS A 2 13.14 20.95 7.69
CA LYS A 2 12.15 20.34 8.59
C LYS A 2 10.88 19.84 7.88
N HIS A 3 10.23 20.68 7.05
CA HIS A 3 8.99 20.31 6.35
C HIS A 3 9.15 19.13 5.36
N LYS A 4 10.32 18.98 4.72
CA LYS A 4 10.60 17.84 3.82
C LYS A 4 10.64 16.51 4.58
N LYS A 5 11.20 16.50 5.79
CA LYS A 5 11.24 15.30 6.65
C LYS A 5 9.85 14.92 7.15
N VAL A 6 9.05 15.91 7.54
CA VAL A 6 7.65 15.71 7.97
C VAL A 6 6.80 15.14 6.83
N PHE A 7 6.94 15.67 5.62
CA PHE A 7 6.22 15.19 4.45
C PHE A 7 6.55 13.73 4.11
N VAL A 8 7.84 13.36 4.12
CA VAL A 8 8.28 11.97 3.93
C VAL A 8 7.68 11.04 5.00
N PHE A 9 7.67 11.48 6.26
CA PHE A 9 7.08 10.71 7.35
C PHE A 9 5.58 10.47 7.15
N ILE A 10 4.84 11.48 6.69
CA ILE A 10 3.41 11.35 6.38
C ILE A 10 3.19 10.33 5.25
N ILE A 11 3.99 10.37 4.17
CA ILE A 11 3.85 9.40 3.07
C ILE A 11 4.11 7.97 3.57
N ILE A 12 5.16 7.77 4.38
CA ILE A 12 5.46 6.45 4.96
C ILE A 12 4.28 5.97 5.82
N LEU A 13 3.71 6.86 6.63
CA LEU A 13 2.58 6.53 7.49
C LEU A 13 1.35 6.12 6.66
N ILE A 14 1.03 6.86 5.59
CA ILE A 14 -0.05 6.52 4.66
C ILE A 14 0.19 5.17 3.98
N ALA A 15 1.42 4.90 3.53
CA ALA A 15 1.76 3.63 2.89
C ALA A 15 1.58 2.46 3.85
N ILE A 16 2.07 2.58 5.09
CA ILE A 16 1.91 1.54 6.12
C ILE A 16 0.42 1.32 6.44
N SER A 17 -0.36 2.39 6.64
CA SER A 17 -1.80 2.28 6.87
C SER A 17 -2.53 1.61 5.72
N SER A 18 -2.13 1.89 4.47
CA SER A 18 -2.73 1.27 3.28
C SER A 18 -2.39 -0.23 3.18
N ILE A 19 -1.17 -0.62 3.55
CA ILE A 19 -0.78 -2.04 3.65
C ILE A 19 -1.61 -2.75 4.72
N ILE A 20 -1.73 -2.16 5.91
CA ILE A 20 -2.54 -2.75 6.99
C ILE A 20 -4.01 -2.88 6.56
N ALA A 21 -4.58 -1.84 5.96
CA ALA A 21 -5.95 -1.87 5.46
C ALA A 21 -6.15 -2.97 4.39
N SER A 22 -5.20 -3.10 3.46
CA SER A 22 -5.20 -4.19 2.47
C SER A 22 -5.23 -5.56 3.15
N PHE A 23 -4.35 -5.81 4.12
CA PHE A 23 -4.34 -7.07 4.86
C PHE A 23 -5.66 -7.35 5.59
N VAL A 24 -6.25 -6.35 6.25
CA VAL A 24 -7.52 -6.49 6.96
C VAL A 24 -8.66 -6.82 6.00
N ILE A 25 -8.75 -6.12 4.86
CA ILE A 25 -9.79 -6.35 3.85
C ILE A 25 -9.63 -7.75 3.23
N ASN A 26 -8.40 -8.15 2.94
CA ASN A 26 -8.09 -9.48 2.41
C ASN A 26 -8.49 -10.59 3.41
N HIS A 27 -8.12 -10.42 4.68
CA HIS A 27 -8.51 -11.35 5.75
C HIS A 27 -10.03 -11.43 5.90
N TYR A 28 -10.73 -10.30 5.81
CA TYR A 28 -12.19 -10.27 5.87
C TYR A 28 -12.84 -11.00 4.68
N ALA A 29 -12.32 -10.81 3.47
CA ALA A 29 -12.78 -11.52 2.28
C ALA A 29 -12.63 -13.04 2.43
N LYS A 30 -11.50 -13.49 2.99
CA LYS A 30 -11.24 -14.91 3.25
C LYS A 30 -12.19 -15.47 4.32
N TYR A 31 -12.40 -14.73 5.41
CA TYR A 31 -13.31 -15.12 6.48
C TYR A 31 -14.75 -15.28 6.00
N LEU A 32 -15.23 -14.36 5.14
CA LEU A 32 -16.55 -14.49 4.49
C LEU A 32 -16.66 -15.79 3.68
N GLY A 33 -15.55 -16.28 3.10
CA GLY A 33 -15.49 -17.49 2.27
C GLY A 33 -15.57 -18.75 3.11
N GLU A 34 -14.91 -18.73 4.26
CA GLU A 34 -14.87 -19.85 5.20
C GLU A 34 -16.20 -20.00 5.97
N GLN A 35 -16.95 -18.92 6.20
CA GLN A 35 -18.25 -18.97 6.89
C GLN A 35 -19.44 -19.29 5.99
N ALA A 36 -19.29 -19.23 4.67
CA ALA A 36 -20.40 -19.46 3.78
C ALA A 36 -20.71 -20.96 3.64
N THR A 37 -21.86 -21.38 4.16
CA THR A 37 -22.38 -22.74 4.02
C THR A 37 -22.87 -23.04 2.59
N GLU A 38 -23.22 -22.01 1.82
CA GLU A 38 -23.51 -22.08 0.38
C GLU A 38 -22.80 -20.94 -0.36
N VAL A 39 -22.06 -21.30 -1.40
CA VAL A 39 -21.35 -20.34 -2.25
C VAL A 39 -22.34 -19.77 -3.28
N THR A 40 -22.83 -18.56 -3.02
CA THR A 40 -23.69 -17.83 -3.97
C THR A 40 -22.86 -16.92 -4.88
N SER A 41 -23.38 -16.63 -6.08
CA SER A 41 -22.72 -15.73 -7.03
C SER A 41 -22.54 -14.31 -6.47
N ASP A 42 -23.47 -13.82 -5.64
CA ASP A 42 -23.36 -12.50 -4.98
C ASP A 42 -22.23 -12.47 -3.94
N LEU A 43 -22.08 -13.55 -3.17
CA LEU A 43 -21.00 -13.71 -2.21
C LEU A 43 -19.63 -13.74 -2.90
N LEU A 44 -19.50 -14.51 -3.97
CA LEU A 44 -18.27 -14.55 -4.78
C LEU A 44 -17.92 -13.18 -5.36
N LEU A 45 -18.92 -12.44 -5.84
CA LEU A 45 -18.74 -11.09 -6.36
C LEU A 45 -18.24 -10.13 -5.28
N LYS A 46 -18.79 -10.19 -4.06
CA LYS A 46 -18.32 -9.38 -2.92
C LYS A 46 -16.90 -9.73 -2.50
N MET A 47 -16.54 -11.01 -2.45
CA MET A 47 -15.17 -11.44 -2.16
C MET A 47 -14.19 -10.91 -3.19
N LEU A 48 -14.54 -11.07 -4.47
CA LEU A 48 -13.72 -10.57 -5.57
C LEU A 48 -13.51 -9.05 -5.45
N GLN A 49 -14.57 -8.30 -5.13
CA GLN A 49 -14.45 -6.86 -4.89
C GLN A 49 -13.50 -6.54 -3.74
N TYR A 50 -13.59 -7.24 -2.60
CA TYR A 50 -12.67 -7.03 -1.48
C TYR A 50 -11.22 -7.39 -1.82
N TYR A 51 -10.99 -8.48 -2.56
CA TYR A 51 -9.65 -8.84 -3.03
C TYR A 51 -9.08 -7.75 -3.96
N VAL A 52 -9.88 -7.25 -4.91
CA VAL A 52 -9.46 -6.18 -5.83
C VAL A 52 -9.14 -4.89 -5.06
N ILE A 53 -9.99 -4.48 -4.10
CA ILE A 53 -9.75 -3.29 -3.29
C ILE A 53 -8.45 -3.44 -2.47
N SER A 54 -8.24 -4.61 -1.87
CA SER A 54 -7.01 -4.92 -1.15
C SER A 54 -5.79 -4.81 -2.06
N ASP A 55 -5.83 -5.40 -3.25
CA ASP A 55 -4.71 -5.40 -4.19
C ASP A 55 -4.37 -3.99 -4.68
N VAL A 56 -5.39 -3.18 -4.98
CA VAL A 56 -5.22 -1.77 -5.36
C VAL A 56 -4.58 -0.96 -4.24
N LEU A 57 -5.04 -1.14 -2.99
CA LEU A 57 -4.46 -0.45 -1.83
C LEU A 57 -3.00 -0.82 -1.60
N CYS A 58 -2.66 -2.11 -1.72
CA CYS A 58 -1.29 -2.58 -1.60
C CYS A 58 -0.40 -2.03 -2.72
N SER A 59 -0.85 -2.14 -3.98
CA SER A 59 -0.15 -1.61 -5.14
C SER A 59 0.11 -0.11 -5.04
N PHE A 60 -0.90 0.66 -4.61
CA PHE A 60 -0.74 2.09 -4.34
C PHE A 60 0.33 2.38 -3.29
N ALA A 61 0.33 1.63 -2.18
CA ALA A 61 1.34 1.78 -1.13
C ALA A 61 2.75 1.48 -1.64
N VAL A 62 2.91 0.42 -2.44
CA VAL A 62 4.20 0.05 -3.05
C VAL A 62 4.70 1.15 -3.98
N VAL A 63 3.85 1.69 -4.85
CA VAL A 63 4.22 2.78 -5.77
C VAL A 63 4.69 4.02 -5.00
N LEU A 64 4.00 4.39 -3.92
CA LEU A 64 4.42 5.51 -3.05
C LEU A 64 5.80 5.27 -2.43
N LEU A 65 6.06 4.06 -1.94
CA LEU A 65 7.36 3.70 -1.36
C LEU A 65 8.47 3.70 -2.43
N CYS A 66 8.20 3.19 -3.63
CA CYS A 66 9.13 3.22 -4.76
C CYS A 66 9.50 4.66 -5.13
N LEU A 67 8.52 5.55 -5.24
CA LEU A 67 8.77 6.97 -5.53
C LEU A 67 9.64 7.62 -4.45
N LEU A 68 9.39 7.33 -3.17
CA LEU A 68 10.24 7.80 -2.08
C LEU A 68 11.69 7.30 -2.22
N LEU A 69 11.88 6.02 -2.50
CA LEU A 69 13.21 5.43 -2.69
C LEU A 69 13.95 6.07 -3.87
N SER A 70 13.27 6.30 -5.00
CA SER A 70 13.84 6.99 -6.16
C SER A 70 14.28 8.41 -5.83
N VAL A 71 13.46 9.17 -5.08
CA VAL A 71 13.81 10.54 -4.63
C VAL A 71 15.02 10.52 -3.71
N PHE A 72 15.12 9.57 -2.79
CA PHE A 72 16.27 9.43 -1.90
C PHE A 72 17.54 9.04 -2.65
N ALA A 73 17.45 8.06 -3.55
CA ALA A 73 18.57 7.63 -4.39
C ALA A 73 19.09 8.81 -5.24
N TYR A 74 18.20 9.55 -5.89
CA TYR A 74 18.55 10.74 -6.66
C TYR A 74 19.25 11.81 -5.81
N GLN A 75 18.75 12.12 -4.61
CA GLN A 75 19.40 13.07 -3.71
C GLN A 75 20.79 12.61 -3.27
N LYS A 76 20.96 11.32 -2.98
CA LYS A 76 22.27 10.76 -2.60
C LYS A 76 23.27 10.87 -3.75
N ILE A 77 22.88 10.49 -4.97
CA ILE A 77 23.72 10.60 -6.17
C ILE A 77 24.11 12.06 -6.42
N LYS A 78 23.13 12.97 -6.41
CA LYS A 78 23.37 14.42 -6.61
C LYS A 78 24.34 15.01 -5.59
N ASN A 79 24.26 14.60 -4.32
CA ASN A 79 25.15 15.08 -3.27
C ASN A 79 26.58 14.54 -3.42
N HIS A 80 26.74 13.31 -3.92
CA HIS A 80 28.07 12.77 -4.27
C HIS A 80 28.69 13.53 -5.45
N CYS A 81 27.91 13.82 -6.51
CA CYS A 81 28.40 14.55 -7.68
C CYS A 81 28.75 16.03 -7.42
N LYS A 82 28.26 16.64 -6.34
CA LYS A 82 28.60 18.03 -5.96
C LYS A 82 29.81 18.17 -5.04
N LYS A 83 30.35 17.06 -4.54
CA LYS A 83 31.49 17.02 -3.61
C LYS A 83 32.81 16.60 -4.28
N GLY A 84 32.80 16.32 -5.58
CA GLY A 84 33.99 16.21 -6.43
C GLY A 84 34.17 17.48 -7.24
#